data_AF-A0A4P5WEE5-F1
#
_entry.id   AF-A0A4P5WEE5-F1
#
_cell.length_a   1.000
_cell.length_b   1.000
_cell.length_c   1.000
_cell.angle_alpha   90.00
_cell.angle_beta   90.00
_cell.angle_gamma   90.00
#
_symmetry.space_group_name_H-M   'P 1'
#
loop_
_entity.id
_entity.type
_entity.pdbx_description
1 polymer ?
#
loop_
_entity_poly.entity_id
_entity_poly.type
_entity_poly.pdbx_seq_one_letter_code
_entity_poly.pdbx_strand_id
1 'polypeptide(L)' 'MTNTPIPKSLTYDENKAADAAFAGRPFNDAWSASARMVYDGIVKALPQAETDVPVPAQAETFAEALTG' A
#
# COMPACT_ATOMS: atom_id res chain seq x y z
N MET A 1 -3.37 34.64 -9.47
CA MET A 1 -2.53 33.84 -10.39
C MET A 1 -2.59 32.40 -9.91
N THR A 2 -3.33 31.52 -10.59
CA THR A 2 -3.49 30.11 -10.19
C THR A 2 -2.29 29.32 -10.70
N ASN A 3 -1.32 29.08 -9.82
CA ASN A 3 -0.14 28.28 -10.13
C ASN A 3 -0.53 26.80 -10.00
N THR A 4 -1.25 26.28 -10.99
CA THR A 4 -1.53 24.84 -11.07
C THR A 4 -0.21 24.18 -11.50
N PRO A 5 0.51 23.47 -10.62
CA PRO A 5 1.72 22.78 -11.03
C PRO A 5 1.31 21.79 -12.11
N ILE A 6 1.93 21.91 -13.29
CA ILE A 6 1.70 21.00 -14.40
C ILE A 6 1.92 19.60 -13.84
N PRO A 7 0.92 18.69 -13.89
CA PRO A 7 1.10 17.36 -13.33
C PRO A 7 2.29 16.74 -14.04
N LYS A 8 3.36 16.46 -13.28
CA LYS A 8 4.56 15.86 -13.84
C LYS A 8 4.13 14.56 -14.51
N SER A 9 4.40 14.42 -15.80
CA SER A 9 4.16 13.14 -16.47
C SER A 9 4.98 12.08 -15.74
N LEU A 10 4.32 11.00 -15.35
CA LEU A 10 5.01 9.86 -14.76
C LEU A 10 6.08 9.38 -15.74
N THR A 11 7.26 9.08 -15.22
CA THR A 11 8.37 8.49 -15.98
C THR A 11 8.00 7.11 -16.50
N TYR A 12 8.80 6.57 -17.41
CA TYR A 12 8.52 5.25 -18.02
C TYR A 12 8.44 4.15 -16.97
N ASP A 13 9.37 4.15 -16.00
CA ASP A 13 9.41 3.21 -14.91
C ASP A 13 8.27 3.41 -13.90
N GLU A 14 7.89 4.65 -13.57
CA GLU A 14 6.71 4.92 -12.72
C GLU A 14 5.40 4.39 -13.34
N ASN A 15 5.22 4.54 -14.66
CA ASN A 15 4.05 3.98 -15.36
C ASN A 15 4.08 2.45 -15.35
N LYS A 16 5.24 1.83 -15.62
CA LYS A 16 5.42 0.37 -15.55
C LYS A 16 5.13 -0.16 -14.15
N ALA A 17 5.59 0.54 -13.12
CA ALA A 17 5.37 0.19 -11.74
C ALA A 17 3.89 0.28 -11.36
N ALA A 18 3.19 1.32 -11.81
CA ALA A 18 1.75 1.42 -11.61
C ALA A 18 1.00 0.27 -12.29
N ASP A 19 1.29 0.01 -13.56
CA ASP A 19 0.73 -1.12 -14.32
C ASP A 19 1.00 -2.46 -13.64
N ALA A 20 2.24 -2.68 -13.19
CA ALA A 20 2.62 -3.89 -12.47
C ALA A 20 1.88 -4.05 -11.14
N ALA A 21 1.71 -2.97 -10.38
CA ALA A 21 0.97 -2.99 -9.12
C ALA A 21 -0.51 -3.35 -9.34
N PHE A 22 -1.16 -2.75 -10.34
CA PHE A 22 -2.54 -3.08 -10.71
C PHE A 22 -2.67 -4.51 -11.26
N ALA A 23 -1.69 -4.97 -12.03
CA ALA A 23 -1.66 -6.32 -12.58
C ALA A 23 -1.22 -7.39 -11.56
N GLY A 24 -0.81 -7.02 -10.34
CA GLY A 24 -0.29 -7.94 -9.34
C GLY A 24 1.07 -8.57 -9.71
N ARG A 25 1.84 -7.92 -10.57
CA ARG A 25 3.18 -8.35 -10.99
C ARG A 25 4.23 -7.91 -9.97
N PRO A 26 5.36 -8.62 -9.84
CA PRO A 26 6.44 -8.21 -8.95
C PRO A 26 7.09 -6.90 -9.40
N PHE A 27 7.61 -6.14 -8.44
CA PHE A 27 8.43 -4.95 -8.71
C PHE A 27 9.72 -5.34 -9.43
N ASN A 28 10.14 -4.55 -10.42
CA ASN A 28 11.40 -4.75 -11.13
C ASN A 28 12.49 -3.86 -10.51
N ASP A 29 13.57 -4.45 -10.01
CA ASP A 29 14.71 -3.74 -9.41
C ASP A 29 15.44 -2.78 -10.37
N ALA A 30 15.17 -2.85 -11.68
CA ALA A 30 15.66 -1.88 -12.65
C ALA A 30 14.89 -0.53 -12.65
N TRP A 31 13.78 -0.42 -11.90
CA TRP A 31 12.98 0.80 -11.81
C TRP A 31 13.51 1.77 -10.74
N SER A 32 13.19 3.06 -10.88
CA SER A 32 13.70 4.08 -9.97
C SER A 32 13.05 3.99 -8.57
N ALA A 33 13.66 4.64 -7.59
CA ALA A 33 13.08 4.75 -6.24
C ALA A 33 11.68 5.38 -6.26
N SER A 34 11.44 6.34 -7.16
CA SER A 34 10.13 6.96 -7.42
C SER A 34 9.08 5.94 -7.84
N ALA A 35 9.43 5.04 -8.77
CA ALA A 35 8.54 3.96 -9.22
C ALA A 35 8.23 2.97 -8.09
N ARG A 36 9.20 2.72 -7.19
CA ARG A 36 8.97 1.89 -6.00
C ARG A 36 7.92 2.49 -5.07
N MET A 37 7.96 3.80 -4.86
CA MET A 37 6.94 4.50 -4.06
C MET A 37 5.55 4.40 -4.70
N VAL A 38 5.45 4.50 -6.03
CA VAL A 38 4.19 4.35 -6.77
C VAL A 38 3.68 2.90 -6.66
N TYR A 39 4.54 1.91 -6.90
CA TYR A 39 4.18 0.49 -6.78
C TYR A 39 3.68 0.16 -5.37
N ASP A 40 4.46 0.49 -4.35
CA ASP A 40 4.13 0.22 -2.95
C ASP A 40 2.86 0.96 -2.51
N GLY A 41 2.69 2.21 -2.95
CA GLY A 41 1.48 2.99 -2.70
C GLY A 41 0.23 2.36 -3.30
N ILE A 42 0.31 1.87 -4.53
CA ILE A 42 -0.83 1.19 -5.19
C ILE A 42 -1.11 -0.16 -4.53
N VAL A 43 -0.09 -0.98 -4.28
CA VAL A 43 -0.27 -2.28 -3.60
C VAL A 43 -0.89 -2.14 -2.21
N LYS A 44 -0.53 -1.07 -1.47
CA LYS A 44 -1.12 -0.74 -0.17
C LYS A 44 -2.53 -0.17 -0.27
N ALA A 45 -2.85 0.58 -1.34
CA ALA A 45 -4.14 1.21 -1.53
C ALA A 45 -5.18 0.31 -2.19
N LEU A 46 -4.74 -0.67 -2.98
CA LEU A 46 -5.60 -1.74 -3.43
C LEU A 46 -6.15 -2.42 -2.17
N PRO A 47 -7.46 -2.70 -2.11
CA PRO A 47 -7.97 -3.59 -1.09
C PRO A 47 -7.16 -4.86 -1.27
N GLN A 48 -6.28 -5.17 -0.32
CA GLN A 48 -5.88 -6.54 -0.12
C GLN A 48 -7.22 -7.25 -0.11
N ALA A 49 -7.48 -8.10 -1.10
CA ALA A 49 -8.59 -9.02 -1.00
C ALA A 49 -8.36 -9.63 0.36
N GLU A 50 -9.17 -9.20 1.33
CA GLU A 50 -9.01 -9.63 2.70
C GLU A 50 -9.11 -11.12 2.55
N THR A 51 -7.97 -11.80 2.67
CA THR A 51 -7.97 -13.03 3.39
C THR A 51 -8.66 -12.64 4.68
N ASP A 52 -9.94 -12.95 4.71
CA ASP A 52 -10.78 -13.24 5.85
C ASP A 52 -9.92 -13.96 6.89
N VAL A 53 -9.09 -13.20 7.58
CA VAL A 53 -8.66 -13.49 8.93
C VAL A 53 -9.43 -12.48 9.73
N PRO A 54 -10.60 -12.85 10.30
CA PRO A 54 -11.15 -12.04 11.38
C PRO A 54 -10.02 -11.90 12.39
N VAL A 55 -9.51 -10.68 12.55
CA VAL A 55 -8.77 -10.31 13.74
C VAL A 55 -9.68 -10.72 14.89
N PRO A 56 -9.36 -11.77 15.68
CA PRO A 56 -10.11 -11.98 16.89
C PRO A 56 -9.86 -10.74 17.71
N ALA A 57 -10.97 -10.09 18.06
CA ALA A 57 -11.03 -9.00 18.99
C ALA A 57 -9.96 -9.18 20.07
N GLN A 58 -9.19 -8.11 20.25
CA GLN A 58 -8.66 -7.67 21.55
C GLN A 58 -8.50 -8.83 22.52
N ALA A 59 -7.29 -9.37 22.62
CA ALA A 59 -6.93 -10.30 23.67
C ALA A 59 -7.40 -9.74 25.02
N GLU A 60 -8.59 -10.20 25.43
CA GLU A 60 -9.12 -10.15 26.76
C GLU A 60 -8.16 -10.98 27.62
N THR A 61 -7.06 -10.37 28.05
CA THR A 61 -6.23 -10.94 29.12
C THR A 61 -5.51 -9.81 29.85
N PHE A 62 -6.29 -9.06 30.61
CA PHE A 62 -5.86 -8.65 31.93
C PHE A 62 -6.89 -9.16 32.94
N ALA A 63 -7.04 -10.48 32.97
CA ALA A 63 -7.63 -11.14 34.11
C ALA A 63 -6.61 -11.08 35.25
N GLU A 64 -6.84 -10.24 36.27
CA GLU A 64 -6.54 -10.61 37.66
C GLU A 64 -7.21 -9.63 38.65
N ALA A 65 -8.26 -10.14 39.30
CA ALA A 65 -8.59 -9.99 40.71
C ALA A 65 -8.82 -8.60 41.35
N LEU A 66 -10.08 -8.17 41.37
CA LEU A 66 -10.70 -7.45 42.48
C LEU A 66 -12.04 -8.14 42.82
N THR A 67 -12.01 -9.05 43.79
CA THR A 67 -13.05 -9.32 44.81
C THR A 67 -13.05 -10.78 45.24
N GLY A 68 -12.91 -10.98 46.55
CA GLY A 68 -12.94 -12.25 47.27
C GLY A 68 -12.59 -11.94 48.71
#